data_AF-A0A514C029-F1
#
_entry.id   AF-A0A514C029-F1
#
_cell.length_a   1.000
_cell.length_b   1.000
_cell.length_c   1.000
_cell.angle_alpha   90.00
_cell.angle_beta   90.00
_cell.angle_gamma   90.00
#
_symmetry.space_group_name_H-M   'P 1'
#
loop_
_entity.id
_entity.type
_entity.pdbx_description
1 polymer ?
#
loop_
_entity_poly.entity_id
_entity_poly.type
_entity_poly.pdbx_seq_one_letter_code
_entity_poly.pdbx_strand_id
1 'polypeptide(L)'
;MTRKTPKSPQEKKALSYANDCRNTYGESDKASRKAIPARKAGENRQSRRKAAQALGDLKALDEAGLDLAESSLRHDVERVGGWRKAPDEPLSAFLKVQAKRRSWRDLPPSRTRDPRDA
;
A
#
# COMPACT_ATOMS: atom_id res chain seq x y z
N MET A 1 -33.89 -4.32 -1.95
CA MET A 1 -32.71 -3.67 -2.56
C MET A 1 -32.90 -2.17 -2.54
N THR A 2 -32.05 -1.42 -1.85
CA THR A 2 -32.12 0.05 -1.81
C THR A 2 -31.71 0.62 -3.17
N ARG A 3 -32.59 1.35 -3.86
CA ARG A 3 -32.25 1.98 -5.14
C ARG A 3 -31.21 3.08 -4.88
N LYS A 4 -30.06 3.02 -5.57
CA LYS A 4 -29.07 4.11 -5.55
C LYS A 4 -29.68 5.33 -6.21
N THR A 5 -29.73 6.46 -5.50
CA THR A 5 -30.10 7.75 -6.08
C THR A 5 -29.08 8.14 -7.15
N PRO A 6 -29.53 8.63 -8.33
CA PRO A 6 -28.62 9.10 -9.36
C PRO A 6 -27.89 10.34 -8.87
N LYS A 7 -26.56 10.29 -8.92
CA LYS A 7 -25.69 11.37 -8.46
C LYS A 7 -25.65 12.51 -9.46
N SER A 8 -25.65 13.75 -8.97
CA SER A 8 -25.42 14.94 -9.77
C SER A 8 -24.00 14.93 -10.37
N PRO A 9 -23.74 15.68 -11.46
CA PRO A 9 -22.39 15.85 -11.98
C PRO A 9 -21.38 16.34 -10.93
N GLN A 10 -21.80 17.24 -10.03
CA GLN A 10 -20.97 17.79 -8.96
C GLN A 10 -20.61 16.70 -7.93
N GLU A 11 -21.58 15.88 -7.52
CA GLU A 11 -21.35 14.75 -6.62
C GLU A 11 -20.43 13.69 -7.23
N LYS A 12 -20.61 13.39 -8.53
CA LYS A 12 -19.70 12.49 -9.25
C LYS A 12 -18.28 13.04 -9.26
N LYS A 13 -18.12 14.36 -9.46
CA LYS A 13 -16.81 15.01 -9.49
C LYS A 13 -16.16 15.04 -8.10
N ALA A 14 -16.92 15.33 -7.04
CA ALA A 14 -16.43 15.26 -5.67
C ALA A 14 -15.95 13.85 -5.30
N LEU A 15 -16.69 12.82 -5.69
CA LEU A 15 -16.27 11.43 -5.48
C LEU A 15 -15.05 11.04 -6.30
N SER A 16 -14.92 11.53 -7.53
CA SER A 16 -13.70 11.35 -8.31
C SER A 16 -12.50 11.96 -7.58
N TYR A 17 -12.62 13.16 -7.03
CA TYR A 17 -11.55 13.81 -6.28
C TYR A 17 -11.13 13.09 -4.98
N ALA A 18 -12.05 12.36 -4.36
CA ALA A 18 -11.80 11.60 -3.14
C ALA A 18 -11.28 10.19 -3.42
N ASN A 19 -11.79 9.53 -4.45
CA ASN A 19 -11.60 8.08 -4.65
C ASN A 19 -10.71 7.73 -5.85
N ASP A 20 -10.56 8.60 -6.85
CA ASP A 20 -9.56 8.39 -7.91
C ASP A 20 -8.18 8.64 -7.29
N CYS A 21 -7.40 7.57 -7.10
CA CYS A 21 -6.10 7.65 -6.46
C CYS A 21 -5.00 7.66 -7.53
N ARG A 22 -3.97 8.49 -7.33
CA ARG A 22 -2.82 8.62 -8.23
C ARG A 22 -1.54 8.28 -7.50
N ASN A 23 -0.69 7.51 -8.16
CA ASN A 23 0.65 7.27 -7.67
C ASN A 23 1.47 8.58 -7.72
N THR A 24 1.79 9.12 -6.55
CA THR A 24 2.61 10.34 -6.38
C THR A 24 4.03 10.03 -5.95
N TYR A 25 4.36 8.75 -5.81
CA TYR A 25 5.66 8.28 -5.38
C TYR A 25 6.70 8.63 -6.45
N GLY A 26 7.58 9.58 -6.13
CA GLY A 26 8.55 10.17 -7.05
C GLY A 26 9.75 9.28 -7.40
N GLU A 27 9.66 7.99 -7.10
CA GLU A 27 10.68 7.01 -7.49
C GLU A 27 10.61 6.70 -8.99
N SER A 28 11.66 6.05 -9.49
CA SER A 28 11.68 5.53 -10.87
C SER A 28 10.44 4.68 -11.14
N ASP A 29 9.86 4.83 -12.33
CA ASP A 29 8.77 4.01 -12.86
C ASP A 29 9.06 2.48 -12.78
N LYS A 30 10.33 2.09 -12.63
CA LYS A 30 10.79 0.69 -12.49
C LYS A 30 10.78 0.18 -11.06
N ALA A 31 10.75 1.06 -10.07
CA ALA A 31 10.93 0.70 -8.66
C ALA A 31 9.81 -0.23 -8.18
N SER A 32 8.55 0.14 -8.37
CA SER A 32 7.38 -0.68 -7.99
C SER A 32 7.39 -2.05 -8.68
N ARG A 33 7.72 -2.09 -9.98
CA ARG A 33 7.82 -3.32 -10.78
C ARG A 33 8.85 -4.32 -10.25
N LYS A 34 9.93 -3.84 -9.63
CA LYS A 34 10.98 -4.70 -9.06
C LYS A 34 10.74 -4.99 -7.58
N ALA A 35 10.36 -3.96 -6.82
CA ALA A 35 10.20 -4.04 -5.37
C ALA A 35 9.02 -4.91 -4.95
N ILE A 36 7.87 -4.82 -5.65
CA ILE A 36 6.67 -5.61 -5.30
C ILE A 36 6.94 -7.12 -5.46
N PRO A 37 7.45 -7.63 -6.60
CA PRO A 37 7.82 -9.04 -6.71
C PRO A 37 8.90 -9.47 -5.72
N ALA A 38 9.95 -8.65 -5.52
CA ALA A 38 11.03 -8.96 -4.61
C ALA A 38 10.54 -9.13 -3.16
N ARG A 39 9.66 -8.24 -2.70
CA ARG A 39 9.05 -8.31 -1.37
C ARG A 39 8.17 -9.54 -1.20
N LYS A 40 7.27 -9.81 -2.16
CA LYS A 40 6.45 -11.03 -2.17
C LYS A 40 7.32 -12.30 -2.10
N ALA A 41 8.42 -12.34 -2.84
CA ALA A 41 9.35 -13.46 -2.82
C ALA A 41 10.06 -13.59 -1.46
N GLY A 42 10.44 -12.47 -0.84
CA GLY A 42 10.98 -12.41 0.52
C GLY A 42 10.02 -12.99 1.56
N GLU A 43 8.78 -12.49 1.59
CA GLU A 43 7.73 -12.95 2.52
C GLU A 43 7.45 -14.45 2.36
N ASN A 44 7.30 -14.93 1.12
CA ASN A 44 7.10 -16.36 0.86
C ASN A 44 8.30 -17.23 1.31
N ARG A 45 9.54 -16.73 1.16
CA ARG A 45 10.73 -17.45 1.66
C ARG A 45 10.76 -17.50 3.18
N GLN A 46 10.40 -16.42 3.86
CA GLN A 46 10.34 -16.38 5.33
C GLN A 46 9.27 -17.34 5.85
N SER A 47 8.07 -17.34 5.25
CA SER A 47 7.00 -18.30 5.59
C SER A 47 7.46 -19.75 5.43
N ARG A 48 8.12 -20.10 4.31
CA ARG A 48 8.67 -21.45 4.13
C ARG A 48 9.76 -21.81 5.14
N ARG A 49 10.63 -20.86 5.50
CA ARG A 49 11.68 -21.11 6.52
C ARG A 49 11.07 -21.36 7.89
N LYS A 50 10.09 -20.55 8.30
CA LYS A 50 9.34 -20.74 9.56
C LYS A 50 8.67 -22.11 9.58
N ALA A 51 8.03 -22.50 8.49
CA ALA A 51 7.44 -23.83 8.35
C ALA A 51 8.48 -24.95 8.45
N ALA A 52 9.58 -24.86 7.71
CA ALA A 52 10.64 -25.87 7.76
C ALA A 52 11.26 -26.00 9.16
N GLN A 53 11.43 -24.89 9.89
CA GLN A 53 11.91 -24.90 11.26
C GLN A 53 10.91 -25.60 12.20
N ALA A 54 9.63 -25.25 12.14
CA ALA A 54 8.59 -25.89 12.95
C ALA A 54 8.48 -27.40 12.65
N LEU A 55 8.67 -27.81 11.40
CA LEU A 55 8.66 -29.22 11.01
C LEU A 55 9.93 -30.00 11.46
N GLY A 56 11.03 -29.30 11.75
CA GLY A 56 12.28 -29.91 12.22
C GLY A 56 12.16 -30.55 13.61
N ASP A 57 11.29 -29.99 14.45
CA ASP A 57 11.13 -30.39 15.86
C ASP A 57 10.00 -31.41 16.08
N LEU A 58 9.33 -31.86 15.01
CA LEU A 58 8.15 -32.76 15.10
C LEU A 58 8.42 -34.07 15.85
N LYS A 59 9.64 -34.60 15.78
CA LYS A 59 9.99 -35.86 16.44
C LYS A 59 10.05 -35.75 17.96
N ALA A 60 10.15 -34.54 18.50
CA ALA A 60 10.20 -34.27 19.93
C ALA A 60 8.84 -33.81 20.50
N LEU A 61 7.84 -33.59 19.65
CA LEU A 61 6.50 -33.15 20.04
C LEU A 61 5.59 -34.34 20.31
N ASP A 62 4.73 -34.19 21.32
CA ASP A 62 3.60 -35.07 21.58
C ASP A 62 2.41 -34.73 20.67
N GLU A 63 1.35 -35.54 20.71
CA GLU A 63 0.17 -35.37 19.85
C GLU A 63 -0.46 -33.97 19.98
N ALA A 64 -0.56 -33.45 21.20
CA ALA A 64 -1.04 -32.09 21.45
C ALA A 64 -0.09 -31.01 20.87
N GLY A 65 1.22 -31.21 20.96
CA GLY A 65 2.23 -30.35 20.34
C GLY A 65 2.19 -30.38 18.81
N LEU A 66 1.88 -31.52 18.20
CA LEU A 66 1.69 -31.67 16.75
C LEU A 66 0.45 -30.90 16.27
N ASP A 67 -0.68 -31.04 16.97
CA ASP A 67 -1.92 -30.30 16.65
C ASP A 67 -1.72 -28.79 16.76
N LEU A 68 -1.00 -28.34 17.80
CA LEU A 68 -0.67 -26.93 17.97
C LEU A 68 0.24 -26.42 16.85
N ALA A 69 1.25 -27.20 16.44
CA ALA A 69 2.15 -26.85 15.34
C ALA A 69 1.40 -26.75 14.01
N GLU A 70 0.50 -27.69 13.71
CA GLU A 70 -0.35 -27.65 12.53
C GLU A 70 -1.26 -26.42 12.53
N SER A 71 -1.97 -26.19 13.64
CA SER A 71 -2.87 -25.04 13.80
C SER A 71 -2.12 -23.72 13.62
N SER A 72 -0.93 -23.59 14.24
CA SER A 72 -0.09 -22.40 14.15
C SER A 72 0.43 -22.14 12.73
N LEU A 73 0.71 -23.19 11.95
CA LEU A 73 1.13 -23.07 10.55
C LEU A 73 -0.02 -22.71 9.61
N ARG A 74 -1.20 -23.31 9.81
CA ARG A 74 -2.39 -23.03 8.99
C ARG A 74 -2.97 -21.65 9.26
N HIS A 75 -3.01 -21.26 10.52
CA HIS A 75 -3.60 -20.01 10.99
C HIS A 75 -2.54 -18.99 11.38
N ASP A 76 -1.39 -18.98 10.70
CA ASP A 76 -0.34 -17.99 10.95
C ASP A 76 -0.86 -16.56 10.70
N VAL A 77 -1.46 -15.98 11.75
CA VAL A 77 -2.00 -14.61 11.78
C VAL A 77 -0.86 -13.61 11.60
N GLU A 78 0.35 -14.03 11.99
CA GLU A 78 1.60 -13.31 11.77
C GLU A 78 2.25 -13.64 10.42
N ARG A 79 1.49 -14.15 9.41
CA ARG A 79 1.99 -14.36 8.03
C ARG A 79 2.97 -13.25 7.70
N VAL A 80 4.25 -13.63 7.69
CA VAL A 80 5.33 -12.68 7.89
C VAL A 80 5.29 -11.63 6.79
N GLY A 81 4.99 -10.40 7.17
CA GLY A 81 4.82 -9.29 6.25
C GLY A 81 3.39 -8.80 6.21
N GLY A 82 3.01 -8.04 7.25
CA GLY A 82 1.79 -7.21 7.34
C GLY A 82 1.65 -6.15 6.25
N TRP A 83 2.00 -6.48 5.02
CA TRP A 83 1.78 -5.72 3.83
C TRP A 83 0.28 -5.64 3.55
N ARG A 84 -0.29 -4.52 3.97
CA ARG A 84 -1.65 -4.13 3.61
C ARG A 84 -1.59 -3.29 2.35
N LYS A 85 -2.52 -3.53 1.43
CA LYS A 85 -2.73 -2.61 0.32
C LYS A 85 -3.32 -1.33 0.90
N ALA A 86 -2.60 -0.23 0.76
CA ALA A 86 -3.12 1.10 1.01
C ALA A 86 -3.48 1.72 -0.35
N PRO A 87 -4.55 2.53 -0.42
CA PRO A 87 -4.78 3.37 -1.59
C PRO A 87 -3.62 4.36 -1.76
N ASP A 88 -3.34 4.71 -3.01
CA ASP A 88 -2.44 5.82 -3.33
C ASP A 88 -3.08 7.17 -2.94
N GLU A 89 -2.39 8.27 -3.20
CA GLU A 89 -2.84 9.61 -2.82
C GLU A 89 -4.09 10.03 -3.64
N PRO A 90 -5.12 10.64 -3.02
CA PRO A 90 -6.34 11.03 -3.72
C PRO A 90 -6.07 12.12 -4.76
N LEU A 91 -6.86 12.13 -5.84
CA LEU A 91 -6.72 13.06 -6.96
C LEU A 91 -6.73 14.53 -6.52
N SER A 92 -7.54 14.89 -5.51
CA SER A 92 -7.55 16.23 -4.93
C SER A 92 -6.18 16.68 -4.39
N ALA A 93 -5.49 15.81 -3.66
CA ALA A 93 -4.17 16.09 -3.12
C ALA A 93 -3.11 16.14 -4.23
N PHE A 94 -3.17 15.21 -5.18
CA PHE A 94 -2.30 15.25 -6.36
C PHE A 94 -2.42 16.55 -7.16
N LEU A 95 -3.64 17.03 -7.40
CA LEU A 95 -3.87 18.28 -8.12
C LEU A 95 -3.31 19.50 -7.39
N LYS A 96 -3.38 19.55 -6.05
CA LYS A 96 -2.75 20.61 -5.24
C LYS A 96 -1.23 20.62 -5.43
N VAL A 97 -0.60 19.44 -5.42
CA VAL A 97 0.84 19.30 -5.68
C VAL A 97 1.19 19.74 -7.10
N GLN A 98 0.39 19.36 -8.11
CA GLN A 98 0.61 19.82 -9.48
C GLN A 98 0.47 21.33 -9.63
N ALA A 99 -0.56 21.94 -9.03
CA ALA A 99 -0.78 23.39 -9.09
C ALA A 99 0.42 24.13 -8.48
N LYS A 100 0.90 23.69 -7.32
CA LYS A 100 2.12 24.21 -6.68
C LYS A 100 3.36 24.07 -7.56
N ARG A 101 3.54 22.93 -8.24
CA ARG A 101 4.68 22.73 -9.15
C ARG A 101 4.62 23.64 -10.38
N ARG A 102 3.42 23.91 -10.91
CA ARG A 102 3.22 24.83 -12.05
C ARG A 102 3.47 26.26 -11.64
N SER A 103 2.92 26.71 -10.52
CA SER A 103 3.16 28.08 -10.04
C SER A 103 4.65 28.35 -9.81
N TRP A 104 5.42 27.36 -9.34
CA TRP A 104 6.87 27.44 -9.25
C TRP A 104 7.58 27.62 -10.61
N ARG A 105 7.06 27.03 -11.69
CA ARG A 105 7.63 27.15 -13.04
C ARG A 105 7.34 28.50 -13.68
N ASP A 106 6.24 29.12 -13.30
CA ASP A 106 5.79 30.41 -13.83
C ASP A 106 6.42 31.60 -13.09
N LEU A 107 7.34 31.37 -12.15
CA LEU A 107 8.06 32.42 -11.42
C LEU A 107 9.24 32.98 -12.23
N PRO A 108 9.47 34.31 -12.21
CA PRO A 108 10.65 34.91 -12.83
C PRO A 108 11.93 34.48 -12.09
N PRO A 109 13.10 34.47 -12.78
CA PRO A 109 14.37 33.95 -12.25
C PRO A 109 14.91 34.69 -11.01
N SER A 110 14.27 35.80 -10.61
CA SER A 110 14.66 36.66 -9.50
C SER A 110 13.57 36.81 -8.43
N ARG A 111 12.86 35.75 -7.98
CA ARG A 111 12.32 35.73 -6.59
C ARG A 111 11.71 34.44 -6.04
N THR A 112 11.81 34.39 -4.70
CA THR A 112 11.42 33.40 -3.68
C THR A 112 9.91 33.33 -3.43
N ARG A 113 9.43 32.13 -3.08
CA ARG A 113 8.03 31.79 -2.77
C ARG A 113 7.44 32.61 -1.61
N ASP A 114 6.18 33.04 -1.71
CA ASP A 114 5.48 33.80 -0.68
C ASP A 114 5.26 32.93 0.58
N PRO A 115 5.59 33.41 1.79
CA PRO A 115 5.39 32.65 3.04
C PRO A 115 3.92 32.30 3.34
N ARG A 116 2.96 32.86 2.60
CA ARG A 116 1.51 32.60 2.76
C ARG A 116 1.00 31.41 1.92
N ASP A 117 1.84 30.79 1.09
CA ASP A 117 1.49 29.64 0.22
C ASP A 117 1.65 28.25 0.89
N ALA A 118 1.50 28.18 2.23
CA ALA A 118 1.63 26.97 3.04
C ALA A 118 0.27 26.26 3.25
#